data_AF-A0A2A7AV94-F1
#
_entry.id   AF-A0A2A7AV94-F1
#
_cell.length_a   1.000
_cell.length_b   1.000
_cell.length_c   1.000
_cell.angle_alpha   90.00
_cell.angle_beta   90.00
_cell.angle_gamma   90.00
#
_symmetry.space_group_name_H-M   'P 1'
#
loop_
_entity.id
_entity.type
_entity.pdbx_description
1 polymer ?
#
loop_
_entity_poly.entity_id
_entity_poly.type
_entity_poly.pdbx_seq_one_letter_code
_entity_poly.pdbx_strand_id
1 'polypeptide(L)' 'MPATESIARRYAADIGFAVVGELTRKPEWDGVASDPEIGLSGYCRVWVDEGGNAYYVHGKECAIIDPEGMVY' A
#
# COMPACT_ATOMS: atom_id res chain seq x y z
N MET A 1 15.05 -6.77 3.93
CA MET A 1 13.74 -6.42 3.33
C MET A 1 13.49 -4.96 3.67
N PRO A 2 13.17 -4.08 2.70
CA PRO A 2 12.91 -2.68 3.00
C PRO A 2 11.73 -2.61 3.99
N ALA A 3 11.91 -1.88 5.09
CA ALA A 3 10.97 -1.86 6.22
C ALA A 3 9.52 -1.54 5.81
N THR A 4 9.33 -0.83 4.71
CA THR A 4 8.03 -0.40 4.20
C THR A 4 7.23 -1.53 3.50
N GLU A 5 7.88 -2.44 2.77
CA GLU A 5 7.20 -3.59 2.13
C GLU A 5 6.64 -4.54 3.20
N SER A 6 7.36 -4.68 4.32
CA SER A 6 6.91 -5.45 5.46
C SER A 6 5.68 -4.85 6.15
N ILE A 7 5.43 -3.54 6.02
CA ILE A 7 4.23 -2.90 6.58
C ILE A 7 3.02 -3.18 5.71
N ALA A 8 3.13 -3.03 4.38
CA ALA A 8 2.06 -3.35 3.44
C ALA A 8 1.59 -4.80 3.57
N ARG A 9 2.52 -5.77 3.57
CA ARG A 9 2.18 -7.20 3.76
C ARG A 9 1.56 -7.47 5.12
N ARG A 10 2.04 -6.81 6.18
CA ARG A 10 1.52 -6.99 7.54
C ARG A 10 0.12 -6.43 7.68
N TYR A 11 -0.15 -5.25 7.10
CA TYR A 11 -1.48 -4.66 7.09
C TYR A 11 -2.47 -5.53 6.32
N ALA A 12 -2.11 -5.95 5.10
CA ALA A 12 -2.93 -6.86 4.29
C ALA A 12 -3.29 -8.14 5.06
N ALA A 13 -2.31 -8.75 5.74
CA ALA A 13 -2.56 -9.92 6.59
C ALA A 13 -3.46 -9.62 7.80
N ASP A 14 -3.35 -8.44 8.41
CA ASP A 14 -4.15 -8.02 9.57
C ASP A 14 -5.64 -7.86 9.21
N ILE A 15 -5.93 -7.31 8.04
CA ILE A 15 -7.30 -7.13 7.53
C ILE A 15 -7.83 -8.32 6.71
N GLY A 16 -7.03 -9.39 6.58
CA GLY A 16 -7.40 -10.59 5.80
C GLY A 16 -7.39 -10.39 4.28
N PHE A 17 -6.73 -9.34 3.78
CA PHE A 17 -6.57 -9.04 2.36
C PHE A 17 -5.45 -9.90 1.75
N ALA A 18 -5.76 -10.56 0.63
CA ALA A 18 -4.81 -11.44 -0.05
C ALA A 18 -3.88 -10.63 -0.97
N VAL A 19 -2.59 -10.56 -0.61
CA VAL A 19 -1.56 -10.00 -1.51
C VAL A 19 -1.35 -10.95 -2.68
N VAL A 20 -1.52 -10.44 -3.91
CA VAL A 20 -1.38 -11.26 -5.11
C VAL A 20 0.08 -11.23 -5.58
N GLY A 21 0.78 -12.35 -5.42
CA GLY A 21 2.15 -12.49 -5.91
C GLY A 21 3.18 -11.71 -5.10
N GLU A 22 4.15 -11.11 -5.78
CA GLU A 22 5.16 -10.25 -5.16
C GLU A 22 4.84 -8.77 -5.31
N LEU A 23 4.96 -8.01 -4.22
CA LEU A 23 4.98 -6.55 -4.29
C LEU A 23 6.20 -6.08 -5.09
N THR A 24 6.07 -4.98 -5.82
CA THR A 24 7.20 -4.39 -6.53
C THR A 24 8.41 -4.17 -5.61
N ARG A 25 9.61 -4.62 -6.03
CA ARG A 25 10.84 -4.51 -5.21
C ARG A 25 11.23 -3.07 -4.85
N LYS A 26 10.72 -2.09 -5.59
CA LYS A 26 10.79 -0.65 -5.32
C LYS A 26 9.36 -0.09 -5.33
N PRO A 27 9.08 0.97 -4.57
CA PRO A 27 7.80 1.64 -4.72
C PRO A 27 7.63 2.12 -6.16
N GLU A 28 6.45 1.92 -6.72
CA GLU A 28 6.07 2.50 -8.01
C GLU A 28 5.98 4.03 -7.90
N TRP A 29 5.64 4.52 -6.70
CA TRP A 29 5.56 5.94 -6.42
C TRP A 29 6.11 6.28 -5.02
N ASP A 30 6.89 7.35 -4.93
CA ASP A 30 7.53 7.84 -3.71
C ASP A 30 7.35 9.37 -3.66
N GLY A 31 6.50 9.87 -2.76
CA GLY A 31 6.13 11.28 -2.77
C GLY A 31 5.23 11.68 -1.61
N VAL A 32 4.79 12.94 -1.59
CA VAL A 32 3.83 13.42 -0.58
C VAL A 32 2.42 13.23 -1.14
N ALA A 33 1.63 12.38 -0.50
CA ALA A 33 0.21 12.23 -0.78
C ALA A 33 -0.58 13.05 0.26
N SER A 34 -1.63 13.71 -0.19
CA SER A 34 -2.65 14.31 0.67
C SER A 34 -3.97 13.99 0.03
N ASP A 35 -4.36 12.74 0.22
CA ASP A 35 -5.58 12.23 -0.35
C ASP A 35 -6.54 11.86 0.80
N PRO A 36 -7.64 12.62 0.94
CA PRO A 36 -8.58 12.44 2.03
C PRO A 36 -9.40 11.15 1.89
N GLU A 37 -9.43 10.52 0.70
CA GLU A 37 -10.20 9.30 0.46
C GLU A 37 -9.45 8.07 0.99
N ILE A 38 -8.11 8.06 0.92
CA ILE A 38 -7.27 7.04 1.55
C ILE A 38 -6.97 7.30 3.04
N GLY A 39 -7.39 8.46 3.57
CA GLY A 39 -7.16 8.82 4.98
C GLY A 39 -5.68 9.02 5.37
N LEU A 40 -4.76 9.09 4.40
CA LEU A 40 -3.32 9.25 4.63
C LEU A 40 -2.88 10.66 4.22
N SER A 41 -2.24 11.37 5.16
CA SER A 41 -1.69 12.70 4.91
C SER A 41 -0.19 12.73 5.19
N GLY A 42 0.63 13.02 4.17
CA GLY A 42 2.07 13.21 4.30
C GLY A 42 2.87 12.39 3.30
N TYR A 43 4.13 12.08 3.65
CA TYR A 43 5.00 11.30 2.77
C TYR A 43 4.54 9.84 2.67
N CYS A 44 4.15 9.42 1.48
CA CYS A 44 3.62 8.11 1.19
C CYS A 44 4.48 7.41 0.14
N ARG A 45 4.54 6.10 0.25
CA ARG A 45 5.13 5.24 -0.77
C ARG A 45 4.10 4.22 -1.21
N VAL A 46 4.01 4.01 -2.52
CA VAL A 46 3.04 3.11 -3.12
C VAL A 46 3.74 1.91 -3.73
N TRP A 47 3.27 0.73 -3.36
CA TRP A 47 3.62 -0.53 -4.01
C TRP A 47 2.42 -1.06 -4.75
N VAL A 48 2.66 -1.77 -5.84
CA VAL A 48 1.60 -2.48 -6.57
C VAL A 48 1.95 -3.96 -6.57
N ASP A 49 0.96 -4.82 -6.36
CA ASP A 49 1.13 -6.27 -6.50
C ASP A 49 0.74 -6.77 -7.90
N GLU A 50 0.93 -8.05 -8.19
CA GLU A 50 0.65 -8.62 -9.52
C GLU A 50 -0.85 -8.65 -9.86
N GLY A 51 -1.73 -8.53 -8.85
CA GLY A 51 -3.17 -8.37 -9.01
C GLY A 51 -3.60 -6.93 -9.30
N GLY A 52 -2.67 -5.98 -9.27
CA GLY A 52 -2.96 -4.56 -9.48
C GLY A 52 -3.42 -3.83 -8.22
N ASN A 53 -3.30 -4.44 -7.04
CA ASN A 53 -3.65 -3.76 -5.80
C ASN A 53 -2.54 -2.78 -5.42
N ALA A 54 -2.92 -1.55 -5.10
CA ALA A 54 -2.02 -0.48 -4.69
C ALA A 54 -1.98 -0.35 -3.17
N TYR A 55 -0.79 -0.39 -2.60
CA TYR A 55 -0.52 -0.34 -1.16
C TYR A 55 0.12 1.00 -0.83
N TYR A 56 -0.65 1.92 -0.27
CA TYR A 56 -0.21 3.23 0.17
C TYR A 56 0.32 3.12 1.59
N VAL A 57 1.62 3.28 1.79
CA VAL A 57 2.24 3.21 3.12
C VAL A 57 2.70 4.59 3.56
N HIS A 58 2.20 5.04 4.71
CA HIS A 58 2.58 6.26 5.40
C HIS A 58 3.14 5.95 6.78
N GLY A 59 4.46 5.96 6.94
CA GLY A 59 5.06 5.66 8.25
C GLY A 59 4.73 4.24 8.73
N LYS A 60 3.75 4.10 9.64
CA LYS A 60 3.22 2.81 10.14
C LYS A 60 1.80 2.50 9.64
N GLU A 61 1.16 3.47 9.00
CA GLU A 61 -0.19 3.36 8.46
C GLU A 61 -0.11 2.85 7.03
N CYS A 62 -1.11 2.09 6.63
CA CYS A 62 -1.22 1.55 5.29
C CYS A 62 -2.69 1.59 4.86
N ALA A 63 -2.92 1.88 3.59
CA ALA A 63 -4.21 1.72 2.93
C ALA A 63 -4.00 0.88 1.67
N ILE A 64 -4.97 0.03 1.34
CA ILE A 64 -4.94 -0.77 0.12
C ILE A 64 -6.07 -0.29 -0.79
N ILE A 65 -5.75 -0.04 -2.06
CA ILE A 65 -6.73 0.22 -3.10
C ILE A 65 -6.69 -0.95 -4.08
N ASP A 66 -7.79 -1.66 -4.24
CA ASP A 66 -7.91 -2.71 -5.25
C ASP A 66 -8.09 -2.09 -6.66
N PRO A 67 -7.91 -2.84 -7.75
CA PRO A 67 -8.08 -2.30 -9.10
C PRO A 67 -9.52 -1.85 -9.42
N GLU A 68 -10.51 -2.23 -8.61
CA GLU A 68 -11.90 -1.74 -8.71
C GLU A 68 -12.10 -0.39 -8.00
N GLY A 69 -11.09 0.08 -7.26
CA GLY A 69 -11.06 1.35 -6.55
C GLY A 69 -11.59 1.29 -5.13
N MET A 70 -11.81 0.10 -4.55
CA MET A 70 -12.21 0.00 -3.14
C MET A 70 -11.01 0.19 -2.22
N VAL A 71 -11.21 0.93 -1.13
CA VAL A 71 -10.19 1.26 -0.14
C VAL A 71 -10.38 0.38 1.10
N TYR A 72 -9.28 -0.18 1.60
CA TYR A 72 -9.20 -1.03 2.80
C TYR A 72 -8.11 -0.57 3.77
#